data_AF-A0A2D7WNM2-F1
#
_entry.id   AF-A0A2D7WNM2-F1
#
_cell.length_a   1.000
_cell.length_b   1.000
_cell.length_c   1.000
_cell.angle_alpha   90.00
_cell.angle_beta   90.00
_cell.angle_gamma   90.00
#
_symmetry.space_group_name_H-M   'P 1'
#
loop_
_entity.id
_entity.type
_entity.pdbx_description
1 polymer ?
#
loop_
_entity_poly.entity_id
_entity_poly.type
_entity_poly.pdbx_seq_one_letter_code
_entity_poly.pdbx_strand_id
1 'polypeptide(L)' 'MQDVTGLPFMSVIARRGAPDFFFTEFFRVHKNSRLSPEILSSITRNPSTSPVFAQIIGENLMDVQRTIKDLKKY' A
#
# COMPACT_ATOMS: atom_id res chain seq x y z
N MET A 1 6.08 -2.79 -6.94
CA MET A 1 5.97 -3.54 -8.21
C MET A 1 4.66 -4.29 -8.17
N GLN A 2 3.78 -4.05 -9.14
CA GLN A 2 2.46 -4.68 -9.16
C GLN A 2 2.59 -6.19 -9.30
N ASP A 3 1.76 -6.92 -8.55
CA ASP A 3 1.69 -8.38 -8.41
C ASP A 3 2.98 -9.02 -7.86
N VAL A 4 3.80 -8.23 -7.17
CA VAL A 4 5.09 -8.68 -6.61
C VAL A 4 5.26 -8.16 -5.19
N THR A 5 5.14 -6.86 -4.95
CA THR A 5 5.46 -6.25 -3.65
C THR A 5 4.26 -6.22 -2.70
N GLY A 6 3.50 -7.32 -2.63
CA GLY A 6 2.44 -7.52 -1.64
C GLY A 6 2.96 -7.98 -0.28
N LEU A 7 2.05 -8.16 0.69
CA LEU A 7 2.37 -8.62 2.04
C LEU A 7 3.21 -9.91 2.08
N PRO A 8 2.96 -10.95 1.26
CA PRO A 8 3.80 -12.15 1.25
C PRO A 8 5.26 -11.86 0.94
N PHE A 9 5.51 -11.01 -0.06
CA PHE A 9 6.86 -10.57 -0.42
C PHE A 9 7.51 -9.79 0.71
N MET A 10 6.82 -8.78 1.24
CA MET A 10 7.34 -7.96 2.34
C MET A 10 7.69 -8.82 3.57
N SER A 11 6.85 -9.82 3.87
CA SER A 11 7.08 -10.75 4.99
C SER A 11 8.33 -11.61 4.80
N VAL A 12 8.63 -12.04 3.57
CA VAL A 12 9.87 -12.79 3.27
C VAL A 12 11.09 -11.89 3.42
N ILE A 13 11.04 -10.68 2.84
CA ILE A 13 12.14 -9.73 2.90
C ILE A 13 12.43 -9.29 4.34
N ALA A 14 11.40 -9.01 5.14
CA ALA A 14 11.55 -8.62 6.54
C ALA A 14 12.35 -9.65 7.37
N ARG A 15 12.19 -10.95 7.08
CA ARG A 15 12.95 -12.02 7.77
C ARG A 15 14.41 -12.16 7.32
N ARG A 16 14.81 -11.51 6.23
CA ARG A 16 16.17 -11.59 5.65
C ARG A 16 16.97 -10.29 5.83
N GLY A 17 16.38 -9.30 6.49
CA GLY A 17 16.89 -7.94 6.57
C GLY A 17 15.94 -7.01 5.84
N ALA A 18 15.08 -6.33 6.60
CA ALA A 18 14.16 -5.36 6.03
C ALA A 18 14.94 -4.17 5.42
N PRO A 19 14.46 -3.59 4.31
CA PRO A 19 14.98 -2.33 3.79
C PRO A 19 14.65 -1.17 4.74
N ASP A 20 15.21 0.00 4.47
CA ASP A 20 14.87 1.22 5.21
C ASP A 20 13.38 1.57 5.10
N PHE A 21 12.72 1.22 3.99
CA PHE A 21 11.29 1.40 3.78
C PHE A 21 10.74 0.44 2.71
N PHE A 22 9.44 0.21 2.75
CA PHE A 22 8.69 -0.50 1.71
C PHE A 22 7.77 0.45 0.96
N PHE A 23 7.46 0.10 -0.29
CA PHE A 23 6.33 0.66 -1.03
C PHE A 23 5.30 -0.44 -1.28
N THR A 24 4.02 -0.13 -1.09
CA THR A 24 2.94 -1.04 -1.46
C THR A 24 2.87 -1.19 -2.97
N GLU A 25 2.05 -2.11 -3.45
CA GLU A 25 1.44 -1.99 -4.78
C GLU A 25 0.57 -0.73 -4.88
N PHE A 26 0.20 -0.33 -6.10
CA PHE A 26 -0.54 0.93 -6.25
C PHE A 26 -2.04 0.75 -6.08
N PHE A 27 -2.66 1.62 -5.28
CA PHE A 27 -4.10 1.80 -5.29
C PHE A 27 -4.50 2.53 -6.58
N ARG A 28 -5.15 1.81 -7.50
CA ARG A 28 -5.75 2.42 -8.69
C ARG A 28 -6.97 3.24 -8.28
N VAL A 29 -6.97 4.53 -8.60
CA VAL A 29 -8.01 5.47 -8.21
C VAL A 29 -8.88 5.85 -9.40
N HIS A 30 -10.19 5.69 -9.23
CA HIS A 30 -11.23 6.13 -10.15
C HIS A 30 -12.52 6.39 -9.36
N LYS A 31 -13.57 6.91 -10.00
CA LYS A 31 -14.81 7.36 -9.34
C LYS A 31 -15.39 6.39 -8.30
N ASN A 32 -15.36 5.09 -8.59
CA ASN A 32 -15.93 4.03 -7.75
C ASN A 32 -14.87 3.15 -7.06
N SER A 33 -13.58 3.52 -7.13
CA SER A 33 -12.51 2.72 -6.52
C SER A 33 -12.64 2.71 -4.99
N ARG A 34 -12.23 1.60 -4.38
CA ARG A 34 -12.07 1.43 -2.94
C ARG A 34 -10.66 0.90 -2.66
N LEU A 35 -10.21 1.00 -1.41
CA LEU A 35 -8.94 0.40 -1.01
C LEU A 35 -8.99 -1.11 -1.24
N SER A 36 -8.03 -1.63 -2.01
CA SER A 36 -7.85 -3.08 -2.14
C SER A 36 -7.48 -3.66 -0.77
N PRO A 37 -8.24 -4.62 -0.22
CA PRO A 37 -7.90 -5.27 1.04
C PRO A 37 -6.52 -5.93 1.01
N GLU A 38 -6.14 -6.47 -0.15
CA GLU A 38 -4.84 -7.12 -0.35
C GLU A 38 -3.69 -6.11 -0.25
N ILE A 39 -3.77 -4.99 -0.97
CA ILE A 39 -2.75 -3.93 -0.91
C ILE A 39 -2.71 -3.30 0.49
N LEU A 40 -3.88 -3.05 1.11
CA LEU A 40 -4.01 -2.50 2.46
C LEU A 40 -3.41 -3.43 3.53
N SER A 41 -3.43 -4.74 3.31
CA SER A 41 -2.79 -5.71 4.22
C SER A 41 -1.27 -5.51 4.29
N SER A 42 -0.64 -5.00 3.23
CA SER A 42 0.78 -4.67 3.20
C SER A 42 1.15 -3.48 4.10
N ILE A 43 0.16 -2.67 4.50
CA ILE A 43 0.34 -1.56 5.46
C ILE A 43 0.01 -2.06 6.86
N THR A 44 -1.19 -2.63 7.02
CA THR A 44 -1.78 -2.96 8.32
C THR A 44 -1.22 -4.22 8.98
N ARG A 45 -0.53 -5.09 8.21
CA ARG A 45 -0.07 -6.40 8.69
C ARG A 45 1.41 -6.68 8.36
N ASN A 46 2.16 -5.69 7.86
CA ASN A 46 3.59 -5.88 7.62
C ASN A 46 4.29 -6.09 8.98
N PRO A 47 5.02 -7.21 9.16
CA PRO A 47 5.67 -7.52 10.43
C PRO A 47 6.96 -6.72 10.69
N SER A 48 7.47 -5.99 9.69
CA SER A 48 8.69 -5.20 9.84
C SER A 48 8.42 -3.89 10.58
N THR A 49 9.44 -3.35 11.23
CA THR A 49 9.42 -1.99 11.79
C THR A 49 9.68 -0.90 10.74
N SER A 50 10.01 -1.30 9.50
CA SER A 50 10.28 -0.35 8.42
C SER A 50 8.98 0.34 7.97
N PRO A 51 9.00 1.66 7.73
CA PRO A 51 7.85 2.38 7.22
C PRO A 51 7.38 1.82 5.88
N VAL A 52 6.06 1.82 5.68
CA VAL A 52 5.41 1.40 4.43
C VAL A 52 4.71 2.59 3.79
N PHE A 53 5.12 2.93 2.57
CA PHE A 53 4.52 4.01 1.79
C PHE A 53 3.44 3.48 0.85
N ALA A 54 2.23 4.02 0.96
CA ALA A 54 1.13 3.72 0.05
C ALA A 54 1.35 4.40 -1.32
N GLN A 55 1.34 3.62 -2.41
CA GLN A 55 1.37 4.17 -3.77
C GLN A 55 -0.06 4.41 -4.27
N ILE A 56 -0.34 5.59 -4.82
CA ILE A 56 -1.66 5.97 -5.35
C ILE A 56 -1.49 6.42 -6.79
N ILE A 57 -2.30 5.89 -7.71
CA ILE A 57 -2.28 6.28 -9.13
C ILE A 57 -3.71 6.58 -9.57
N GLY A 58 -3.95 7.82 -10.00
CA GLY A 58 -5.20 8.27 -10.58
C GLY A 58 -5.14 9.73 -11.00
N GLU A 59 -6.07 10.15 -11.86
CA GLU A 59 -6.05 11.46 -12.52
C GLU A 59 -7.02 12.47 -11.88
N ASN A 60 -8.12 11.98 -11.29
CA ASN A 60 -9.12 12.86 -10.68
C ASN A 60 -8.75 13.24 -9.24
N LEU A 61 -8.55 14.54 -8.99
CA LEU A 61 -8.13 15.06 -7.69
C LEU A 61 -9.10 14.71 -6.55
N MET A 62 -10.41 14.76 -6.79
CA MET A 62 -11.42 14.47 -5.76
C MET A 62 -11.39 12.99 -5.36
N ASP A 63 -11.24 12.10 -6.33
CA ASP A 63 -11.11 10.66 -6.09
C ASP A 63 -9.81 10.31 -5.36
N VAL A 64 -8.70 10.98 -5.70
CA VAL A 64 -7.40 10.84 -5.01
C VAL A 64 -7.50 11.32 -3.57
N GLN A 65 -8.12 12.48 -3.33
CA GLN A 65 -8.34 12.99 -1.98
C GLN A 65 -9.21 12.06 -1.12
N ARG A 66 -10.25 11.45 -1.70
CA ARG A 66 -11.05 10.41 -1.01
C ARG A 66 -10.16 9.24 -0.60
N THR A 67 -9.36 8.72 -1.53
CA THR A 67 -8.46 7.59 -1.27
C THR A 67 -7.44 7.90 -0.16
N ILE A 68 -6.87 9.12 -0.16
CA ILE A 68 -5.96 9.58 0.91
C ILE A 68 -6.68 9.64 2.26
N LYS A 69 -7.91 10.19 2.31
CA LYS A 69 -8.71 10.24 3.54
C LYS A 69 -9.04 8.85 4.08
N ASP A 70 -9.28 7.88 3.19
CA ASP A 70 -9.53 6.50 3.60
C ASP A 70 -8.26 5.81 4.10
N LEU A 71 -7.10 6.04 3.46
CA LEU A 71 -5.82 5.51 3.91
C LEU A 71 -5.37 6.05 5.26
N LYS A 72 -5.64 7.33 5.57
CA LYS A 72 -5.31 7.98 6.86
C LYS A 72 -5.99 7.35 8.09
N LYS A 73 -6.95 6.44 7.89
CA LYS A 73 -7.64 5.73 8.97
C LYS A 73 -6.85 4.51 9.49
N TYR A 74 -5.72 4.20 8.85
CA TYR A 74 -4.84 3.07 9.15
C TYR A 74 -3.45 3.57 9.47
#